data_AF-A0A916TVS0-F1
#
_entry.id   AF-A0A916TVS0-F1
#
_cell.length_a   1.000
_cell.length_b   1.000
_cell.length_c   1.000
_cell.angle_alpha   90.00
_cell.angle_beta   90.00
_cell.angle_gamma   90.00
#
_symmetry.space_group_name_H-M   'P 1'
#
loop_
_entity.id
_entity.type
_entity.pdbx_description
1 polymer ?
#
loop_
_entity_poly.entity_id
_entity_poly.type
_entity_poly.pdbx_seq_one_letter_code
_entity_poly.pdbx_strand_id
1 'polypeptide(L)'
;MVRTVQGRDASFSDAGGAGAGEETVDIIHALVREGFRVMAHIGYTPQGGERSRVGGSADAAADLFALARRVRAAGAESLVLEKVDELVHRALADHSDAIPTFAIFSGKSSRGGQSVNVWDAVFRPGFKARYFPPTAEFDTKEFPAAYTEDQIARKMEVLLKLVALGEFPLSPPSALRLEDAAWLAGLNPWAEGCGHLPGRG
;
A
#
# COMPACT_ATOMS: atom_id res chain seq x y z
N MET A 1 -6.39 18.97 -9.89
CA MET A 1 -5.46 17.95 -10.42
C MET A 1 -5.01 17.06 -9.26
N VAL A 2 -5.02 15.73 -9.42
CA VAL A 2 -4.57 14.79 -8.37
C VAL A 2 -3.06 14.53 -8.51
N ARG A 3 -2.32 14.52 -7.40
CA ARG A 3 -0.89 14.20 -7.34
C ARG A 3 -0.67 13.00 -6.41
N THR A 4 0.14 12.05 -6.84
CA THR A 4 0.64 10.99 -5.98
C THR A 4 2.01 11.40 -5.45
N VAL A 5 2.19 11.38 -4.13
CA VAL A 5 3.48 11.67 -3.49
C VAL A 5 3.99 10.38 -2.84
N GLN A 6 5.24 10.02 -3.16
CA GLN A 6 5.93 8.86 -2.57
C GLN A 6 7.17 9.36 -1.85
N GLY A 7 7.44 8.83 -0.66
CA GLY A 7 8.68 9.12 0.06
C GLY A 7 9.88 8.42 -0.57
N ARG A 8 11.02 9.11 -0.64
CA ARG A 8 12.31 8.53 -1.03
C ARG A 8 13.04 7.87 0.14
N ASP A 9 12.64 8.17 1.37
CA ASP A 9 13.32 7.69 2.57
C ASP A 9 12.76 6.33 2.97
N ALA A 10 13.52 5.28 2.68
CA ALA A 10 13.22 3.91 3.07
C ALA A 10 13.81 3.50 4.43
N SER A 11 14.20 4.46 5.26
CA SER A 11 14.85 4.18 6.55
C SER A 11 13.96 4.58 7.71
N PHE A 12 13.06 3.68 8.11
CA PHE A 12 12.57 3.63 9.49
C PHE A 12 13.72 3.17 10.38
N SER A 13 14.67 4.04 10.71
CA SER A 13 15.74 3.72 11.65
C SER A 13 15.53 4.45 12.97
N ASP A 14 15.59 3.66 14.04
CA ASP A 14 15.50 3.99 15.46
C ASP A 14 16.11 5.35 15.87
N ALA A 15 15.49 5.91 16.91
CA ALA A 15 15.93 7.03 17.75
C ALA A 15 15.55 8.46 17.28
N GLY A 16 14.36 8.90 17.68
CA GLY A 16 14.21 10.18 18.39
C GLY A 16 14.49 11.50 17.67
N GLY A 17 14.55 11.55 16.33
CA GLY A 17 14.72 12.81 15.60
C GLY A 17 14.15 12.73 14.19
N ALA A 18 13.28 13.68 13.83
CA ALA A 18 12.77 13.96 12.48
C ALA A 18 12.62 12.72 11.57
N GLY A 19 11.68 11.84 11.95
CA GLY A 19 11.56 10.49 11.38
C GLY A 19 11.15 10.45 9.91
N ALA A 20 11.61 9.41 9.22
CA ALA A 20 11.31 9.05 7.83
C ALA A 20 9.95 9.57 7.34
N GLY A 21 9.95 10.20 6.16
CA GLY A 21 8.75 10.75 5.55
C GLY A 21 8.43 12.20 5.95
N GLU A 22 9.28 12.90 6.70
CA GLU A 22 9.08 14.32 7.03
C GLU A 22 9.07 15.21 5.78
N GLU A 23 10.06 15.04 4.89
CA GLU A 23 10.06 15.74 3.60
C GLU A 23 8.79 15.43 2.79
N THR A 24 8.30 14.19 2.87
CA THR A 24 7.07 13.78 2.18
C THR A 24 5.84 14.49 2.74
N VAL A 25 5.73 14.60 4.07
CA VAL A 25 4.67 15.31 4.77
C VAL A 25 4.67 16.80 4.40
N ASP A 26 5.85 17.43 4.36
CA ASP A 26 5.99 18.82 3.95
C ASP A 26 5.59 19.06 2.49
N ILE A 27 5.97 18.15 1.58
CA ILE A 27 5.56 18.21 0.18
C ILE A 27 4.04 18.05 0.05
N ILE A 28 3.43 17.10 0.76
CA ILE A 28 1.97 16.92 0.76
C ILE A 28 1.30 18.21 1.23
N HIS A 29 1.72 18.76 2.36
CA HIS A 29 1.15 19.99 2.90
C HIS A 29 1.32 21.18 1.94
N ALA A 30 2.48 21.34 1.31
CA ALA A 30 2.71 22.38 0.31
C ALA A 30 1.79 22.22 -0.92
N LEU A 31 1.66 21.01 -1.46
CA LEU A 31 0.77 20.73 -2.59
C LEU A 31 -0.70 20.98 -2.25
N VAL A 32 -1.15 20.54 -1.07
CA VAL A 32 -2.51 20.77 -0.60
C VAL A 32 -2.81 22.26 -0.46
N ARG A 33 -1.88 23.05 0.08
CA ARG A 33 -2.01 24.51 0.19
C ARG A 33 -2.17 25.21 -1.17
N GLU A 34 -1.53 24.68 -2.21
CA GLU A 34 -1.67 25.16 -3.60
C GLU A 34 -2.94 24.62 -4.29
N GLY A 35 -3.84 23.95 -3.55
CA GLY A 35 -5.12 23.45 -4.08
C GLY A 35 -5.01 22.13 -4.84
N PHE A 36 -3.88 21.42 -4.73
CA PHE A 36 -3.77 20.08 -5.29
C PHE A 36 -4.44 19.05 -4.39
N ARG A 37 -5.05 18.09 -5.07
CA ARG A 37 -5.64 16.89 -4.49
C ARG A 37 -4.54 15.85 -4.34
N VAL A 38 -4.29 15.30 -3.15
CA VAL A 38 -3.09 14.47 -2.90
C VAL A 38 -3.43 13.07 -2.41
N MET A 39 -2.86 12.08 -3.11
CA MET A 39 -2.83 10.67 -2.72
C MET A 39 -1.44 10.34 -2.20
N ALA A 40 -1.31 10.04 -0.90
CA ALA A 40 -0.04 9.66 -0.31
C ALA A 40 0.25 8.18 -0.55
N HIS A 41 1.47 7.83 -0.90
CA HIS A 41 1.90 6.44 -1.03
C HIS A 41 2.86 6.09 0.10
N ILE A 42 2.46 5.15 0.95
CA ILE A 42 3.24 4.67 2.10
C ILE A 42 3.34 3.13 2.07
N GLY A 43 4.29 2.56 2.82
CA GLY A 43 4.68 1.16 2.70
C GLY A 43 5.97 1.02 1.89
N TYR A 44 6.03 0.03 0.99
CA TYR A 44 7.14 -0.09 0.05
C TYR A 44 7.05 1.01 -1.02
N THR A 45 8.06 1.87 -1.10
CA THR A 45 8.20 2.80 -2.22
C THR A 45 9.31 2.30 -3.16
N PRO A 46 9.01 1.94 -4.42
CA PRO A 46 10.01 1.46 -5.37
C PRO A 46 11.23 2.38 -5.53
N GLN A 47 11.04 3.67 -5.24
CA GLN A 47 12.05 4.73 -5.34
C GLN A 47 12.99 4.78 -4.12
N GLY A 48 12.62 4.19 -2.98
CA GLY A 48 13.39 4.25 -1.73
C GLY A 48 14.39 3.09 -1.52
N GLY A 49 14.37 2.07 -2.37
CA GLY A 49 15.41 1.01 -2.39
C GLY A 49 15.24 -0.13 -1.39
N GLU A 50 14.52 0.03 -0.27
CA GLU A 50 14.14 -1.09 0.60
C GLU A 50 13.10 -1.95 -0.11
N ARG A 51 13.35 -3.25 -0.31
CA ARG A 51 12.44 -4.17 -1.02
C ARG A 51 11.61 -5.07 -0.11
N SER A 52 11.63 -4.86 1.19
CA SER A 52 10.91 -5.69 2.15
C SER A 52 9.39 -5.45 2.09
N ARG A 53 8.63 -6.32 2.75
CA ARG A 53 7.21 -6.08 3.07
C ARG A 53 7.16 -5.32 4.39
N VAL A 54 6.39 -4.25 4.45
CA VAL A 54 6.25 -3.40 5.64
C VAL A 54 5.18 -3.95 6.58
N GLY A 55 5.35 -3.79 7.89
CA GLY A 55 4.37 -4.24 8.90
C GLY A 55 4.50 -5.71 9.31
N GLY A 56 5.69 -6.31 9.15
CA GLY A 56 5.95 -7.68 9.59
C GLY A 56 6.15 -7.85 11.12
N SER A 57 6.13 -6.76 11.87
CA SER A 57 6.17 -6.72 13.33
C SER A 57 5.22 -5.63 13.85
N ALA A 58 4.91 -5.66 15.14
CA ALA A 58 4.09 -4.62 15.77
C ALA A 58 4.73 -3.23 15.72
N ASP A 59 6.05 -3.13 15.91
CA ASP A 59 6.77 -1.85 15.84
C ASP A 59 6.71 -1.27 14.42
N ALA A 60 6.97 -2.11 13.40
CA ALA A 60 6.85 -1.69 12.01
C ALA A 60 5.40 -1.30 11.62
N ALA A 61 4.40 -1.94 12.23
CA ALA A 61 3.00 -1.55 12.06
C ALA A 61 2.71 -0.19 12.72
N ALA A 62 3.21 0.03 13.95
CA ALA A 62 3.08 1.29 14.68
C ALA A 62 3.71 2.47 13.92
N ASP A 63 4.91 2.28 13.36
CA ASP A 63 5.58 3.28 12.54
C ASP A 63 4.78 3.64 11.29
N LEU A 64 4.22 2.63 10.61
CA LEU A 64 3.36 2.86 9.45
C LEU A 64 2.08 3.61 9.84
N PHE A 65 1.49 3.31 10.99
CA PHE A 65 0.31 4.03 11.49
C PHE A 65 0.64 5.49 11.82
N ALA A 66 1.79 5.75 12.45
CA ALA A 66 2.26 7.10 12.72
C ALA A 66 2.44 7.89 11.42
N LEU A 67 3.06 7.29 10.40
CA LEU A 67 3.21 7.92 9.09
C LEU A 67 1.85 8.16 8.42
N ALA A 68 0.93 7.18 8.44
CA ALA A 68 -0.42 7.32 7.90
C ALA A 68 -1.18 8.51 8.52
N ARG A 69 -1.07 8.67 9.85
CA ARG A 69 -1.63 9.83 10.57
C ARG A 69 -0.99 11.14 10.12
N ARG A 70 0.35 11.20 10.03
CA ARG A 70 1.09 12.40 9.59
C ARG A 70 0.69 12.84 8.18
N VAL A 71 0.64 11.91 7.21
CA VAL A 71 0.28 12.27 5.83
C VAL A 71 -1.19 12.68 5.72
N ARG A 72 -2.09 12.06 6.49
CA ARG A 72 -3.50 12.50 6.59
C ARG A 72 -3.58 13.90 7.19
N ALA A 73 -2.84 14.19 8.26
CA ALA A 73 -2.81 15.50 8.90
C ALA A 73 -2.26 16.59 7.99
N ALA A 74 -1.31 16.25 7.10
CA ALA A 74 -0.83 17.15 6.05
C ALA A 74 -1.85 17.42 4.92
N GLY A 75 -2.99 16.72 4.92
CA GLY A 75 -4.08 16.93 3.97
C GLY A 75 -4.14 15.90 2.84
N ALA A 76 -3.41 14.78 2.93
CA ALA A 76 -3.65 13.66 2.01
C ALA A 76 -5.07 13.14 2.18
N GLU A 77 -5.77 13.01 1.06
CA GLU A 77 -7.18 12.63 1.01
C GLU A 77 -7.38 11.16 0.59
N SER A 78 -6.29 10.46 0.25
CA SER A 78 -6.27 9.02 0.03
C SER A 78 -4.87 8.44 0.22
N LEU A 79 -4.79 7.12 0.43
CA LEU A 79 -3.55 6.36 0.57
C LEU A 79 -3.39 5.33 -0.55
N VAL A 80 -2.16 5.13 -1.01
CA VAL A 80 -1.71 3.88 -1.61
C VAL A 80 -0.89 3.13 -0.58
N LEU A 81 -1.23 1.86 -0.35
CA LEU A 81 -0.48 0.94 0.53
C LEU A 81 0.14 -0.16 -0.32
N GLU A 82 1.46 -0.08 -0.54
CA GLU A 82 2.18 -1.07 -1.32
C GLU A 82 3.01 -2.02 -0.45
N LYS A 83 2.87 -3.32 -0.68
CA LYS A 83 3.54 -4.41 0.04
C LYS A 83 3.52 -4.22 1.56
N VAL A 84 2.35 -3.92 2.10
CA VAL A 84 2.06 -3.89 3.54
C VAL A 84 1.49 -5.25 3.95
N ASP A 85 1.83 -5.75 5.13
CA ASP A 85 1.20 -6.94 5.71
C ASP A 85 -0.33 -6.81 5.69
N GLU A 86 -1.06 -7.88 5.34
CA GLU A 86 -2.50 -7.81 5.13
C GLU A 86 -3.24 -7.38 6.40
N LEU A 87 -2.83 -7.85 7.58
CA LEU A 87 -3.51 -7.47 8.83
C LEU A 87 -3.29 -5.99 9.16
N VAL A 88 -2.09 -5.48 8.88
CA VAL A 88 -1.73 -4.07 9.09
C VAL A 88 -2.46 -3.16 8.10
N HIS A 89 -2.51 -3.54 6.81
CA HIS A 89 -3.30 -2.85 5.79
C HIS A 89 -4.77 -2.79 6.21
N ARG A 90 -5.36 -3.92 6.60
CA ARG A 90 -6.76 -3.97 7.01
C ARG A 90 -7.04 -3.13 8.25
N ALA A 91 -6.13 -3.11 9.23
CA ALA A 91 -6.26 -2.23 10.38
C ALA A 91 -6.39 -0.76 9.95
N LEU A 92 -5.56 -0.30 9.00
CA LEU A 92 -5.67 1.06 8.45
C LEU A 92 -6.94 1.29 7.65
N ALA A 93 -7.25 0.39 6.71
CA ALA A 93 -8.27 0.60 5.68
C ALA A 93 -9.70 0.35 6.16
N ASP A 94 -9.91 -0.60 7.09
CA ASP A 94 -11.25 -1.03 7.53
C ASP A 94 -11.79 -0.14 8.66
N HIS A 95 -10.94 0.67 9.31
CA HIS A 95 -11.33 1.54 10.44
C HIS A 95 -12.29 2.68 10.01
N SER A 96 -13.15 3.16 10.91
CA SER A 96 -14.12 4.24 10.61
C SER A 96 -13.46 5.55 10.20
N ASP A 97 -12.32 5.87 10.81
CA ASP A 97 -11.57 7.11 10.57
C ASP A 97 -10.66 7.06 9.34
N ALA A 98 -10.66 5.95 8.60
CA ALA A 98 -9.79 5.75 7.45
C ALA A 98 -10.14 6.71 6.30
N ILE A 99 -9.10 7.21 5.62
CA ILE A 99 -9.23 7.82 4.29
C ILE A 99 -9.22 6.73 3.20
N PRO A 100 -9.80 6.97 2.01
CA PRO A 100 -9.79 6.00 0.90
C PRO A 100 -8.40 5.39 0.67
N THR A 101 -8.33 4.07 0.65
CA THR A 101 -7.06 3.33 0.61
C THR A 101 -7.01 2.41 -0.60
N PHE A 102 -5.95 2.48 -1.39
CA PHE A 102 -5.74 1.66 -2.57
C PHE A 102 -4.59 0.70 -2.31
N ALA A 103 -4.84 -0.61 -2.37
CA ALA A 103 -3.84 -1.61 -2.06
C ALA A 103 -3.07 -2.05 -3.31
N ILE A 104 -1.76 -2.30 -3.14
CA ILE A 104 -0.88 -2.93 -4.13
C ILE A 104 -0.09 -4.01 -3.40
N PHE A 105 -0.27 -5.29 -3.74
CA PHE A 105 0.40 -6.41 -3.03
C PHE A 105 0.22 -6.41 -1.50
N SER A 106 -0.83 -5.77 -0.97
CA SER A 106 -1.13 -5.66 0.47
C SER A 106 -2.39 -6.45 0.87
N GLY A 107 -2.85 -7.36 0.00
CA GLY A 107 -4.08 -8.11 0.19
C GLY A 107 -5.32 -7.37 -0.30
N LYS A 108 -6.50 -7.89 0.08
CA LYS A 108 -7.79 -7.37 -0.42
C LYS A 108 -8.17 -6.10 0.32
N SER A 109 -8.34 -5.00 -0.42
CA SER A 109 -8.86 -3.74 0.12
C SER A 109 -10.38 -3.77 0.12
N SER A 110 -10.98 -3.39 1.25
CA SER A 110 -12.43 -3.24 1.41
C SER A 110 -12.93 -1.84 1.03
N ARG A 111 -12.02 -0.86 0.97
CA ARG A 111 -12.30 0.56 0.64
C ARG A 111 -11.32 1.04 -0.43
N GLY A 112 -11.64 2.11 -1.16
CA GLY A 112 -10.79 2.69 -2.21
C GLY A 112 -10.62 1.80 -3.45
N GLY A 113 -9.94 0.66 -3.32
CA GLY A 113 -9.88 -0.40 -4.34
C GLY A 113 -8.52 -1.08 -4.42
N GLN A 114 -8.30 -1.77 -5.53
CA GLN A 114 -7.03 -2.40 -5.89
C GLN A 114 -6.33 -1.58 -6.96
N SER A 115 -5.02 -1.37 -6.81
CA SER A 115 -4.18 -0.77 -7.84
C SER A 115 -3.24 -1.83 -8.41
N VAL A 116 -3.12 -1.84 -9.73
CA VAL A 116 -2.41 -2.86 -10.49
C VAL A 116 -1.79 -2.22 -11.72
N ASN A 117 -0.58 -2.65 -12.07
CA ASN A 117 0.03 -2.23 -13.32
C ASN A 117 -0.64 -2.98 -14.49
N VAL A 118 -1.15 -2.24 -15.48
CA VAL A 118 -1.78 -2.83 -16.68
C VAL A 118 -0.80 -3.76 -17.41
N TRP A 119 0.49 -3.42 -17.41
CA TRP A 119 1.55 -4.27 -17.97
C TRP A 119 1.53 -5.68 -17.37
N ASP A 120 1.40 -5.78 -16.05
CA ASP A 120 1.42 -7.04 -15.31
C ASP A 120 0.16 -7.89 -15.55
N ALA A 121 -0.89 -7.29 -16.09
CA ALA A 121 -2.10 -8.01 -16.51
C ALA A 121 -1.99 -8.60 -17.92
N VAL A 122 -1.04 -8.12 -18.73
CA VAL A 122 -0.85 -8.54 -20.13
C VAL A 122 0.34 -9.49 -20.25
N PHE A 123 1.48 -9.14 -19.65
CA PHE A 123 2.74 -9.83 -19.86
C PHE A 123 3.17 -10.67 -18.66
N ARG A 124 3.65 -11.89 -18.92
CA ARG A 124 4.20 -12.75 -17.88
C ARG A 124 5.51 -12.18 -17.37
N PRO A 125 5.67 -12.05 -16.04
CA PRO A 125 6.95 -11.68 -15.47
C PRO A 125 7.96 -12.84 -15.62
N GLY A 126 9.25 -12.50 -15.72
CA GLY A 126 10.35 -13.48 -15.79
C GLY A 126 10.66 -14.19 -14.46
N PHE A 127 9.75 -14.16 -13.48
CA PHE A 127 9.92 -14.74 -12.15
C PHE A 127 8.59 -15.34 -11.66
N LYS A 128 8.63 -16.14 -10.58
CA LYS A 128 7.42 -16.73 -9.99
C LYS A 128 6.54 -15.64 -9.39
N ALA A 129 5.35 -15.46 -9.98
CA ALA A 129 4.52 -14.30 -9.72
C ALA A 129 3.10 -14.67 -9.24
N ARG A 130 3.01 -15.49 -8.20
CA ARG A 130 1.73 -15.95 -7.62
C ARG A 130 0.78 -14.82 -7.24
N TYR A 131 1.31 -13.67 -6.85
CA TYR A 131 0.52 -12.52 -6.36
C TYR A 131 0.25 -11.47 -7.44
N PHE A 132 0.74 -11.68 -8.66
CA PHE A 132 0.49 -10.82 -9.82
C PHE A 132 -0.84 -11.19 -10.49
N PRO A 133 -1.38 -10.33 -11.37
CA PRO A 133 -2.59 -10.64 -12.11
C PRO A 133 -2.47 -11.99 -12.83
N PRO A 134 -3.44 -12.91 -12.65
CA PRO A 134 -3.41 -14.21 -13.31
C PRO A 134 -3.81 -14.12 -14.79
N THR A 135 -4.06 -12.92 -15.31
CA THR A 135 -4.52 -12.65 -16.68
C THR A 135 -3.38 -12.57 -17.70
N ALA A 136 -2.13 -12.51 -17.24
CA ALA A 136 -0.95 -12.38 -18.07
C ALA A 136 -0.75 -13.59 -18.98
N GLU A 137 -0.78 -13.37 -20.29
CA GLU A 137 -0.77 -14.42 -21.31
C GLU A 137 0.36 -14.30 -22.34
N PHE A 138 1.01 -13.14 -22.43
CA PHE A 138 2.02 -12.86 -23.44
C PHE A 138 3.41 -12.76 -22.83
N ASP A 139 4.45 -13.02 -23.61
CA ASP A 139 5.83 -12.70 -23.26
C ASP A 139 6.14 -11.24 -23.63
N THR A 140 7.02 -10.59 -22.86
CA THR A 140 7.39 -9.18 -23.10
C THR A 140 8.01 -8.93 -24.48
N LYS A 141 8.61 -9.95 -25.10
CA LYS A 141 9.14 -9.91 -26.48
C LYS A 141 8.06 -9.70 -27.55
N GLU A 142 6.79 -9.90 -27.21
CA GLU A 142 5.65 -9.71 -28.09
C GLU A 142 5.15 -8.25 -28.10
N PHE A 143 5.76 -7.37 -27.30
CA PHE A 143 5.55 -5.94 -27.38
C PHE A 143 6.14 -5.38 -28.70
N PRO A 144 5.43 -4.49 -29.42
CA PRO A 144 4.15 -3.87 -29.05
C PRO A 144 2.90 -4.64 -29.51
N ALA A 145 3.04 -5.68 -30.34
CA ALA A 145 1.93 -6.36 -31.00
C ALA A 145 0.87 -6.92 -30.03
N ALA A 146 1.28 -7.36 -28.84
CA ALA A 146 0.37 -7.87 -27.80
C ALA A 146 -0.20 -6.80 -26.85
N TYR A 147 0.30 -5.56 -26.89
CA TYR A 147 -0.11 -4.47 -25.98
C TYR A 147 -1.05 -3.47 -26.68
N THR A 148 -2.18 -3.99 -27.18
CA THR A 148 -3.21 -3.19 -27.85
C THR A 148 -4.35 -2.83 -26.90
N GLU A 149 -5.13 -1.81 -27.25
CA GLU A 149 -6.33 -1.42 -26.47
C GLU A 149 -7.30 -2.59 -26.28
N ASP A 150 -7.56 -3.37 -27.34
CA ASP A 150 -8.44 -4.55 -27.29
C ASP A 150 -7.92 -5.63 -26.32
N GLN A 151 -6.61 -5.89 -26.34
CA GLN A 151 -6.02 -6.88 -25.44
C GLN A 151 -6.08 -6.38 -24.00
N ILE A 152 -5.69 -5.13 -23.74
CA ILE A 152 -5.76 -4.51 -22.43
C ILE A 152 -7.20 -4.56 -21.89
N ALA A 153 -8.20 -4.18 -22.70
CA ALA A 153 -9.60 -4.20 -22.30
C ALA A 153 -10.07 -5.60 -21.89
N ARG A 154 -9.71 -6.63 -22.66
CA ARG A 154 -10.01 -8.04 -22.33
C ARG A 154 -9.35 -8.48 -21.02
N LYS A 155 -8.07 -8.10 -20.80
CA LYS A 155 -7.37 -8.42 -19.54
C LYS A 155 -8.01 -7.73 -18.35
N MET A 156 -8.40 -6.46 -18.50
CA MET A 156 -9.08 -5.72 -17.44
C MET A 156 -10.48 -6.28 -17.14
N GLU A 157 -11.23 -6.72 -18.15
CA GLU A 157 -12.55 -7.35 -17.95
C GLU A 157 -12.43 -8.61 -17.06
N VAL A 158 -11.47 -9.49 -17.36
CA VAL A 158 -11.23 -10.69 -16.57
C VAL A 158 -10.75 -10.32 -15.16
N LEU A 159 -9.84 -9.35 -15.04
CA LEU A 159 -9.32 -8.93 -13.74
C LEU A 159 -10.42 -8.34 -12.85
N LEU A 160 -11.32 -7.52 -13.40
CA LEU A 160 -12.47 -6.98 -12.69
C LEU A 160 -13.42 -8.08 -12.20
N LYS A 161 -13.67 -9.11 -13.01
CA LYS A 161 -14.46 -10.28 -12.61
C LYS A 161 -13.80 -11.02 -11.43
N LEU A 162 -12.49 -11.25 -11.49
CA LEU A 162 -11.75 -11.92 -10.41
C LEU A 162 -11.75 -11.09 -9.11
N VAL A 163 -11.65 -9.76 -9.21
CA VAL A 163 -11.77 -8.86 -8.05
C VAL A 163 -13.18 -8.93 -7.46
N ALA A 164 -14.22 -8.88 -8.30
CA ALA A 164 -15.62 -8.96 -7.86
C ALA A 164 -15.96 -10.31 -7.19
N LEU A 165 -15.35 -11.40 -7.66
CA LEU A 165 -15.47 -12.74 -7.06
C LEU A 165 -14.58 -12.92 -5.82
N GLY A 166 -13.69 -11.97 -5.52
CA GLY A 166 -12.72 -12.09 -4.44
C GLY A 166 -11.64 -13.15 -4.70
N GLU A 167 -11.38 -13.51 -5.95
CA GLU A 167 -10.31 -14.44 -6.33
C GLU A 167 -8.95 -13.74 -6.51
N PHE A 168 -8.97 -12.43 -6.72
CA PHE A 168 -7.79 -11.58 -6.82
C PHE A 168 -7.96 -10.26 -6.04
N PRO A 169 -6.89 -9.70 -5.44
CA PRO A 169 -5.55 -10.26 -5.32
C PRO A 169 -5.45 -11.35 -4.25
N LEU A 170 -4.42 -12.18 -4.41
CA LEU A 170 -3.91 -13.00 -3.32
C LEU A 170 -2.95 -12.18 -2.47
N SER A 171 -2.87 -12.49 -1.17
CA SER A 171 -1.87 -11.95 -0.26
C SER A 171 -0.99 -13.06 0.30
N PRO A 172 0.31 -12.81 0.56
CA PRO A 172 1.07 -13.69 1.43
C PRO A 172 0.43 -13.78 2.82
N PRO A 173 0.57 -14.91 3.53
CA PRO A 173 0.20 -14.98 4.94
C PRO A 173 0.89 -13.88 5.74
N SER A 174 0.19 -13.38 6.76
CA SER A 174 0.75 -12.37 7.66
C SER A 174 2.01 -12.91 8.35
N ALA A 175 3.01 -12.04 8.49
CA ALA A 175 4.25 -12.36 9.20
C ALA A 175 4.14 -12.11 10.71
N LEU A 176 3.04 -11.51 11.17
CA LEU A 176 2.84 -11.15 12.57
C LEU A 176 2.68 -12.37 13.46
N ARG A 177 3.20 -12.26 14.69
CA ARG A 177 2.91 -13.22 15.76
C ARG A 177 1.44 -13.11 16.17
N LEU A 178 0.90 -14.18 16.76
CA LEU A 178 -0.49 -14.19 17.25
C LEU A 178 -0.78 -13.07 18.24
N GLU A 179 0.15 -12.79 19.14
CA GLU A 179 0.07 -11.69 20.11
C GLU A 179 0.05 -10.31 19.45
N ASP A 180 0.86 -10.10 18.39
CA ASP A 180 0.90 -8.84 17.65
C ASP A 180 -0.40 -8.64 16.87
N ALA A 181 -0.95 -9.71 16.29
CA ALA A 181 -2.24 -9.69 15.61
C ALA A 181 -3.40 -9.40 16.59
N ALA A 182 -3.36 -9.97 17.79
CA ALA A 182 -4.36 -9.69 18.84
C ALA A 182 -4.29 -8.23 19.32
N TRP A 183 -3.09 -7.69 19.48
CA TRP A 183 -2.89 -6.27 19.77
C TRP A 183 -3.46 -5.37 18.67
N LEU A 184 -3.14 -5.66 17.40
CA LEU A 184 -3.69 -4.91 16.26
C LEU A 184 -5.22 -4.88 16.24
N ALA A 185 -5.88 -5.98 16.57
CA ALA A 185 -7.33 -6.07 16.55
C ALA A 185 -8.03 -5.15 17.58
N GLY A 186 -7.36 -4.83 18.68
CA GLY A 186 -7.87 -3.93 19.72
C GLY A 186 -7.44 -2.47 19.56
N LEU A 187 -6.67 -2.17 18.51
CA LEU A 187 -6.00 -0.89 18.32
C LEU A 187 -6.80 0.03 17.38
N ASN A 188 -6.85 1.33 17.69
CA ASN A 188 -7.24 2.33 16.68
C ASN A 188 -5.96 2.92 16.05
N PRO A 189 -5.60 2.55 14.81
CA PRO A 189 -4.37 3.04 14.17
C PRO A 189 -4.42 4.54 13.84
N TRP A 190 -5.59 5.16 13.90
CA TRP A 190 -5.79 6.58 13.63
C TRP A 190 -5.78 7.45 14.90
N ALA A 191 -5.67 6.85 16.09
CA ALA A 191 -5.56 7.59 17.36
C ALA A 191 -4.13 8.10 17.62
N GLU A 192 -4.01 9.27 18.25
CA GLU A 192 -2.75 9.80 18.80
C GLU A 192 -2.18 8.86 19.89
N GLY A 193 -0.85 8.73 19.99
CA GLY A 193 -0.19 7.90 21.02
C GLY A 193 -0.32 6.38 20.83
N CYS A 194 -1.00 5.95 19.76
CA CYS A 194 -1.11 4.57 19.34
C CYS A 194 0.20 4.12 18.65
N GLY A 195 1.10 3.48 19.40
CA GLY A 195 2.37 3.02 18.82
C GLY A 195 3.25 2.12 19.68
N HIS A 196 2.80 1.67 20.86
CA HIS A 196 3.57 0.73 21.67
C HIS A 196 2.71 -0.47 22.06
N LEU A 197 3.24 -1.66 21.83
CA LEU A 197 2.76 -2.87 22.49
C LEU A 197 2.99 -2.72 24.00
N PRO A 198 1.97 -2.84 24.86
CA PRO A 198 2.20 -2.85 26.29
C PRO A 198 3.10 -4.03 26.67
N GLY A 199 4.26 -3.76 27.28
CA GLY A 199 5.17 -4.79 27.83
C GLY A 199 6.40 -5.13 26.99
N ARG A 200 6.68 -4.43 25.88
CA ARG A 200 7.97 -4.47 25.19
C ARG A 200 8.62 -3.08 25.31
N GLY A 201 9.76 -3.01 25.97
CA GLY A 201 10.60 -1.83 26.14
C GLY A 201 12.07 -2.23 26.09
#